data_AF-A0A4Y3WHK0-F1
#
_entry.id   AF-A0A4Y3WHK0-F1
#
_cell.length_a   1.000
_cell.length_b   1.000
_cell.length_c   1.000
_cell.angle_alpha   90.00
_cell.angle_beta   90.00
_cell.angle_gamma   90.00
#
_symmetry.space_group_name_H-M   'P 1'
#
loop_
_entity.id
_entity.type
_entity.pdbx_description
1 polymer ?
#
loop_
_entity_poly.entity_id
_entity_poly.type
_entity_poly.pdbx_seq_one_letter_code
_entity_poly.pdbx_strand_id
1 'polypeptide(L)'
;MFRDLWEAKLASQHSQGSTLKKDIALIERKVHALLDRIVDAGSDSIVKAYEKRIRDLETQKALMQDLIANCGRPLTSFSEAY
;
A
#
# COMPACT_ATOMS: atom_id res chain seq x y z
N MET A 1 24.60 -16.92 13.52
CA MET A 1 23.39 -16.63 14.33
C MET A 1 22.93 -15.18 14.20
N PHE A 2 23.71 -14.16 14.60
CA PHE A 2 23.29 -12.74 14.49
C PHE A 2 23.13 -12.28 13.02
N ARG A 3 24.01 -12.74 12.14
CA ARG A 3 23.94 -12.51 10.69
C ARG A 3 22.70 -13.16 10.05
N ASP A 4 22.39 -14.39 10.44
CA ASP A 4 21.21 -15.12 9.92
C ASP A 4 19.91 -14.44 10.33
N LEU A 5 19.82 -13.96 11.59
CA LEU A 5 18.68 -13.18 12.08
C LEU A 5 18.56 -11.83 11.35
N TRP A 6 19.69 -11.20 11.02
CA TRP A 6 19.72 -9.95 10.25
C TRP A 6 19.26 -10.18 8.80
N GLU A 7 19.74 -11.22 8.14
CA GLU A 7 19.32 -11.60 6.79
C GLU A 7 17.83 -11.98 6.75
N ALA A 8 17.34 -12.73 7.74
CA ALA A 8 15.92 -13.07 7.87
C ALA A 8 15.04 -11.81 8.04
N LYS A 9 15.50 -10.83 8.83
CA LYS A 9 14.81 -9.54 8.99
C LYS A 9 14.76 -8.78 7.66
N LEU A 10 15.86 -8.74 6.93
CA LEU A 10 15.95 -8.05 5.64
C LEU A 10 15.05 -8.70 4.58
N ALA A 11 15.01 -10.04 4.54
CA ALA A 11 14.10 -10.80 3.69
C ALA A 11 12.62 -10.55 4.02
N SER A 12 12.28 -10.53 5.31
CA SER A 12 10.91 -10.21 5.78
C SER A 12 10.49 -8.81 5.34
N GLN A 13 11.35 -7.80 5.51
CA GLN A 13 11.06 -6.43 5.07
C GLN A 13 10.84 -6.35 3.56
N HIS A 14 11.64 -7.07 2.77
CA HIS A 14 11.49 -7.09 1.32
C HIS A 14 10.17 -7.76 0.88
N SER A 15 9.77 -8.85 1.55
CA SER A 15 8.48 -9.50 1.31
C SER A 15 7.29 -8.60 1.67
N GLN A 16 7.37 -7.85 2.77
CA GLN A 16 6.33 -6.91 3.20
C GLN A 16 6.16 -5.78 2.18
N GLY A 17 7.26 -5.20 1.70
CA GLY A 17 7.23 -4.20 0.63
C GLY A 17 6.60 -4.72 -0.66
N SER A 18 6.86 -5.99 -1.04
CA SER A 18 6.20 -6.59 -2.21
C SER A 18 4.70 -6.81 -2.01
N THR A 19 4.26 -7.19 -0.80
CA THR A 19 2.84 -7.38 -0.50
C THR A 19 2.10 -6.04 -0.54
N LEU A 20 2.64 -5.00 0.10
CA LEU A 20 2.07 -3.66 0.09
C LEU A 20 1.91 -3.11 -1.34
N LYS A 21 2.88 -3.36 -2.23
CA LYS A 21 2.77 -2.99 -3.65
C LYS A 21 1.61 -3.70 -4.37
N LYS A 22 1.38 -4.98 -4.07
CA LYS A 22 0.25 -5.73 -4.63
C LYS A 22 -1.09 -5.19 -4.10
N ASP A 23 -1.15 -4.85 -2.83
CA ASP A 23 -2.36 -4.27 -2.21
C ASP A 23 -2.70 -2.90 -2.81
N ILE A 24 -1.70 -2.06 -3.07
CA ILE A 24 -1.87 -0.79 -3.80
C ILE A 24 -2.48 -1.03 -5.18
N ALA A 25 -1.92 -1.96 -5.97
CA ALA A 25 -2.45 -2.27 -7.30
C ALA A 25 -3.89 -2.79 -7.26
N LEU A 26 -4.26 -3.51 -6.19
CA LEU A 26 -5.62 -3.98 -5.97
C LEU A 26 -6.57 -2.84 -5.61
N ILE A 27 -6.12 -1.88 -4.80
CA ILE A 27 -6.87 -0.66 -4.48
C ILE A 27 -7.12 0.15 -5.76
N GLU A 28 -6.12 0.35 -6.60
CA GLU A 28 -6.27 1.07 -7.88
C GLU A 28 -7.33 0.44 -8.78
N ARG A 29 -7.32 -0.90 -8.91
CA ARG A 29 -8.35 -1.63 -9.68
C ARG A 29 -9.75 -1.42 -9.10
N LYS A 30 -9.89 -1.40 -7.78
CA LYS A 30 -11.17 -1.13 -7.11
C LYS A 30 -11.66 0.29 -7.36
N VAL A 31 -10.75 1.28 -7.32
CA VAL A 31 -11.08 2.68 -7.63
C VAL A 31 -11.59 2.79 -9.06
N HIS A 32 -10.89 2.21 -10.05
CA HIS A 32 -11.35 2.20 -11.44
C HIS A 32 -12.74 1.57 -11.61
N ALA A 33 -12.98 0.39 -11.01
CA ALA A 33 -14.28 -0.26 -11.09
C ALA A 33 -15.42 0.55 -10.44
N LEU A 34 -15.13 1.36 -9.43
CA LEU A 34 -16.11 2.25 -8.81
C LEU A 34 -16.36 3.51 -9.67
N LEU A 35 -15.32 4.05 -10.31
CA LEU A 35 -15.46 5.16 -11.25
C LEU A 35 -16.32 4.78 -12.45
N ASP A 36 -16.10 3.60 -13.04
CA ASP A 36 -16.94 3.10 -14.15
C ASP A 36 -18.42 3.01 -13.72
N ARG A 37 -18.68 2.54 -12.50
CA ARG A 37 -20.04 2.47 -11.94
C ARG A 37 -20.66 3.82 -11.62
N ILE A 38 -19.87 4.86 -11.37
CA ILE A 38 -20.38 6.23 -11.17
C ILE A 38 -20.90 6.78 -12.49
N VAL A 39 -20.22 6.51 -13.61
CA VAL A 39 -20.66 6.96 -14.95
C VAL A 39 -22.04 6.42 -15.29
N ASP A 40 -22.33 5.17 -14.89
CA ASP A 40 -23.61 4.50 -15.13
C ASP A 40 -24.65 4.74 -14.01
N ALA A 41 -24.28 5.42 -12.92
CA ALA A 41 -25.17 5.60 -11.77
C ALA A 41 -26.23 6.68 -12.03
N GLY A 42 -27.50 6.28 -12.01
CA GLY A 42 -28.64 7.18 -12.24
C GLY A 42 -29.10 8.02 -11.05
N SER A 43 -28.46 7.92 -9.87
CA SER A 43 -28.86 8.70 -8.70
C SER A 43 -27.69 9.37 -7.97
N ASP A 44 -27.87 10.65 -7.65
CA ASP A 44 -26.89 11.48 -6.96
C ASP A 44 -26.47 10.91 -5.59
N SER A 45 -27.38 10.22 -4.90
CA SER A 45 -27.08 9.56 -3.62
C SER A 45 -26.12 8.38 -3.77
N ILE A 46 -26.24 7.60 -4.85
CA ILE A 46 -25.35 6.46 -5.14
C ILE A 46 -23.98 6.96 -5.59
N VAL A 47 -23.95 8.00 -6.44
CA VAL A 47 -22.71 8.67 -6.85
C VAL A 47 -21.92 9.14 -5.63
N LYS A 48 -22.57 9.88 -4.71
CA LYS A 48 -21.93 10.36 -3.46
C LYS A 48 -21.41 9.22 -2.58
N ALA A 49 -22.13 8.11 -2.50
CA ALA A 49 -21.67 6.94 -1.74
C ALA A 49 -20.41 6.32 -2.35
N TYR A 50 -20.35 6.21 -3.69
CA TYR A 50 -19.17 5.71 -4.38
C TYR A 50 -17.99 6.68 -4.29
N GLU A 51 -18.20 7.99 -4.44
CA GLU A 51 -17.16 9.00 -4.25
C GLU A 51 -16.54 8.94 -2.85
N LYS A 52 -17.38 8.76 -1.82
CA LYS A 52 -16.89 8.56 -0.45
C LYS A 52 -16.01 7.33 -0.35
N ARG A 53 -16.45 6.21 -0.94
CA ARG A 53 -15.69 4.96 -0.93
C ARG A 53 -14.36 5.07 -1.68
N ILE A 54 -14.33 5.81 -2.78
CA ILE A 54 -13.10 6.10 -3.54
C ILE A 54 -12.13 6.90 -2.68
N ARG A 55 -12.59 7.98 -2.01
CA ARG A 55 -11.75 8.76 -1.09
C ARG A 55 -11.13 7.94 0.04
N ASP A 56 -11.91 7.04 0.64
CA ASP A 56 -11.40 6.14 1.68
C ASP A 56 -10.28 5.23 1.14
N LEU A 57 -10.47 4.69 -0.07
CA LEU A 57 -9.49 3.82 -0.73
C LEU A 57 -8.21 4.58 -1.12
N GLU A 58 -8.34 5.81 -1.64
CA GLU A 58 -7.19 6.67 -1.96
C GLU A 58 -6.39 7.04 -0.70
N THR A 59 -7.07 7.32 0.41
CA THR A 59 -6.43 7.57 1.71
C THR A 59 -5.64 6.34 2.19
N GLN A 60 -6.22 5.14 2.07
CA GLN A 60 -5.53 3.89 2.40
C GLN A 60 -4.31 3.66 1.51
N LYS A 61 -4.43 3.95 0.21
CA LYS A 61 -3.31 3.87 -0.73
C LYS A 61 -2.17 4.80 -0.33
N ALA A 62 -2.46 6.05 0.02
CA ALA A 62 -1.47 7.02 0.46
C ALA A 62 -0.72 6.52 1.71
N LEU A 63 -1.44 6.02 2.72
CA LEU A 63 -0.82 5.43 3.91
C LEU A 63 0.07 4.22 3.57
N MET A 64 -0.35 3.35 2.65
CA MET A 64 0.47 2.23 2.20
C MET A 64 1.72 2.67 1.44
N GLN A 65 1.62 3.74 0.64
CA GLN A 65 2.78 4.33 -0.04
C GLN A 65 3.76 4.94 0.96
N ASP A 66 3.27 5.62 1.99
CA ASP A 66 4.11 6.15 3.07
C ASP A 66 4.78 5.03 3.86
N LEU A 67 4.05 3.93 4.13
CA LEU A 67 4.63 2.74 4.74
C LEU A 67 5.72 2.15 3.85
N ILE A 68 5.52 2.01 2.54
CA ILE A 68 6.58 1.53 1.63
C ILE A 68 7.79 2.48 1.62
N ALA A 69 7.56 3.79 1.59
CA ALA A 69 8.62 4.78 1.57
C ALA A 69 9.47 4.78 2.87
N ASN A 70 8.84 4.41 3.99
CA ASN A 70 9.49 4.35 5.30
C ASN A 70 9.91 2.93 5.73
N CYS A 71 9.37 1.88 5.11
CA CYS A 71 9.74 0.49 5.35
C CYS A 71 11.11 0.21 4.74
N GLY A 72 12.11 0.04 5.62
CA GLY A 72 13.38 -0.55 5.23
C GLY A 72 14.49 0.44 4.90
N ARG A 73 14.48 1.67 5.43
CA ARG A 73 15.77 2.39 5.60
C ARG A 73 16.59 1.64 6.65
N PRO A 74 17.68 0.94 6.29
CA PRO A 74 18.64 0.51 7.29
C PRO A 74 19.31 1.79 7.80
N LEU A 75 19.42 1.98 9.12
CA LEU A 75 20.16 3.13 9.66
C LEU A 75 21.65 3.07 9.25
N THR A 76 22.17 1.86 9.02
CA THR A 76 23.55 1.55 8.62
C THR A 76 23.61 0.12 8.06
N SER A 77 24.66 -0.18 7.28
CA SER A 77 25.00 -1.58 6.94
C SER A 77 25.42 -2.35 8.21
N PHE A 78 25.26 -3.69 8.26
CA PHE A 78 25.69 -4.49 9.44
C PHE A 78 27.17 -4.24 9.80
N SER A 79 28.01 -3.98 8.79
CA SER A 79 29.42 -3.61 8.91
C SER A 79 29.68 -2.19 9.43
N GLU A 80 28.68 -1.32 9.46
CA GLU A 80 28.77 0.03 10.05
C GLU A 80 28.10 0.09 11.44
N ALA A 81 27.22 -0.86 11.75
CA ALA A 81 26.54 -0.94 13.05
C ALA A 81 27.34 -1.72 14.12
N TYR A 82 28.40 -2.45 13.74
CA TYR A 82 29.25 -3.24 14.63
C TYR A 82 30.73 -3.15 14.25
#